data_AF-A0A3B8V6U3-F1
#
_entry.id   AF-A0A3B8V6U3-F1
#
_cell.length_a   1.000
_cell.length_b   1.000
_cell.length_c   1.000
_cell.angle_alpha   90.00
_cell.angle_beta   90.00
_cell.angle_gamma   90.00
#
_symmetry.space_group_name_H-M   'P 1'
#
loop_
_entity.id
_entity.type
_entity.pdbx_description
1 polymer ?
#
loop_
_entity_poly.entity_id
_entity_poly.type
_entity_poly.pdbx_seq_one_letter_code
_entity_poly.pdbx_strand_id
1 'polypeptide(L)'
;SGQKVRLALAANPSHLEFVDPIVLGRCRAKQRLRDDDAREQVVPLLMHGDAAFAGQGIVAECFNMMKLDGYTVGGTLHVIVNNQIGFT
;
A
#
# COMPACT_ATOMS: atom_id res chain seq x y z
N SER A 1 15.79 14.10 18.77
CA SER A 1 16.53 12.92 18.28
C SER A 1 15.69 12.26 17.19
N GLY A 2 16.27 11.87 16.06
CA GLY A 2 15.57 11.17 14.98
C GLY A 2 16.23 9.83 14.71
N GLN A 3 15.43 8.81 14.39
CA GLN A 3 15.93 7.52 13.91
C GLN A 3 16.02 7.52 12.39
N LYS A 4 16.99 6.77 11.84
CA LYS A 4 17.10 6.57 10.40
C LYS A 4 16.02 5.61 9.94
N VAL A 5 15.21 6.02 8.96
CA VAL A 5 14.17 5.20 8.35
C VAL A 5 14.56 4.89 6.90
N ARG A 6 14.41 3.63 6.49
CA ARG A 6 14.64 3.24 5.09
C ARG A 6 13.37 3.41 4.27
N LEU A 7 13.43 4.30 3.29
CA LEU A 7 12.36 4.49 2.30
C LEU A 7 12.67 3.67 1.05
N ALA A 8 11.64 3.06 0.46
CA ALA A 8 11.75 2.33 -0.80
C ALA A 8 10.46 2.51 -1.60
N LEU A 9 10.56 3.12 -2.78
CA LEU A 9 9.44 3.29 -3.70
C LEU A 9 9.36 2.09 -4.66
N ALA A 10 8.15 1.65 -5.01
CA ALA A 10 7.93 0.64 -6.03
C ALA A 10 7.83 1.31 -7.40
N ALA A 11 8.39 0.68 -8.44
CA ALA A 11 8.06 1.06 -9.80
C ALA A 11 6.61 0.63 -10.11
N ASN A 12 5.89 1.46 -10.86
CA ASN A 12 4.49 1.23 -11.22
C ASN A 12 4.24 1.54 -12.71
N PRO A 13 3.33 0.81 -13.38
CA PRO A 13 2.90 1.16 -14.72
C PRO A 13 1.96 2.38 -14.70
N SER A 14 1.56 2.83 -15.89
CA SER A 14 0.52 3.85 -16.06
C SER A 14 -0.88 3.38 -15.66
N HIS A 15 -1.09 2.06 -15.51
CA HIS A 15 -2.35 1.50 -15.03
C HIS A 15 -2.48 1.85 -13.55
N LEU A 16 -3.38 2.78 -13.22
CA LEU A 16 -3.54 3.31 -11.87
C LEU A 16 -3.92 2.17 -10.91
N GLU A 17 -3.47 2.29 -9.65
CA GLU A 17 -3.72 1.33 -8.56
C GLU A 17 -3.14 -0.10 -8.76
N PHE A 18 -2.63 -0.45 -9.95
CA PHE A 18 -2.06 -1.79 -10.20
C PHE A 18 -0.86 -2.14 -9.29
N VAL A 19 -0.20 -1.13 -8.74
CA VAL A 19 0.97 -1.31 -7.87
C VAL A 19 0.58 -1.61 -6.42
N ASP A 20 -0.65 -1.35 -6.01
CA ASP A 20 -1.12 -1.52 -4.63
C ASP A 20 -0.83 -2.93 -4.07
N PRO A 21 -1.28 -4.02 -4.70
CA PRO A 21 -0.99 -5.36 -4.19
C PRO A 21 0.50 -5.70 -4.24
N ILE A 22 1.26 -5.09 -5.16
CA ILE A 22 2.71 -5.28 -5.25
C ILE A 22 3.41 -4.67 -4.02
N VAL A 23 3.00 -3.46 -3.60
CA VAL A 23 3.54 -2.82 -2.39
C VAL A 23 3.15 -3.61 -1.15
N LEU A 24 1.88 -4.04 -1.02
CA LEU A 24 1.41 -4.85 0.10
C LEU A 24 2.16 -6.19 0.17
N GLY A 25 2.31 -6.88 -0.96
CA GLY A 25 3.08 -8.13 -1.03
C GLY A 25 4.57 -7.94 -0.68
N ARG A 26 5.20 -6.86 -1.16
CA ARG A 26 6.59 -6.53 -0.78
C ARG A 26 6.72 -6.18 0.70
N CYS A 27 5.74 -5.50 1.28
CA CYS A 27 5.69 -5.22 2.71
C CYS A 27 5.59 -6.53 3.51
N ARG A 28 4.62 -7.39 3.15
CA ARG A 28 4.43 -8.71 3.77
C ARG A 28 5.69 -9.57 3.71
N ALA A 29 6.35 -9.61 2.55
CA ALA A 29 7.60 -10.34 2.38
C ALA A 29 8.71 -9.78 3.28
N LYS A 30 8.84 -8.45 3.39
CA LYS A 30 9.83 -7.81 4.28
C LYS A 30 9.55 -8.04 5.76
N GLN A 31 8.29 -8.04 6.18
CA GLN A 31 7.90 -8.38 7.55
C GLN A 31 8.36 -9.80 7.88
N ARG A 32 8.06 -10.76 6.99
CA ARG A 32 8.51 -12.15 7.14
C ARG A 32 10.04 -12.29 7.17
N LEU A 33 10.75 -11.61 6.28
CA LEU A 33 12.22 -11.65 6.25
C LEU A 33 12.89 -11.00 7.46
N ARG A 34 12.14 -10.28 8.30
CA ARG A 34 12.60 -9.61 9.51
C ARG A 34 12.08 -10.24 10.80
N ASP A 35 11.34 -11.35 10.69
CA ASP A 35 10.61 -11.96 11.79
C ASP A 35 9.71 -10.93 12.53
N ASP A 36 9.14 -9.99 11.76
CA ASP A 36 8.27 -8.91 12.24
C ASP A 36 6.82 -9.39 12.31
N ASP A 37 6.56 -10.40 13.15
CA ASP A 37 5.24 -11.02 13.30
C ASP A 37 4.20 -10.05 13.88
N ALA A 38 4.66 -9.11 14.72
CA ALA A 38 3.86 -8.02 15.25
C ALA A 38 3.59 -6.92 14.21
N ARG A 39 4.37 -6.89 13.11
CA ARG A 39 4.22 -5.96 11.97
C ARG A 39 4.44 -4.50 12.37
N GLU A 40 5.41 -4.26 13.24
CA GLU A 40 5.72 -2.94 13.83
C GLU A 40 6.93 -2.27 13.18
N GLN A 41 7.70 -2.98 12.36
CA GLN A 41 8.97 -2.49 11.80
C GLN A 41 8.87 -2.09 10.32
N VAL A 42 7.89 -2.63 9.58
CA VAL A 42 7.71 -2.35 8.15
C VAL A 42 6.27 -1.93 7.89
N VAL A 43 6.09 -0.66 7.51
CA VAL A 43 4.78 -0.07 7.22
C VAL A 43 4.65 0.22 5.72
N PRO A 44 3.55 -0.18 5.07
CA PRO A 44 3.25 0.24 3.71
C PRO A 44 2.56 1.61 3.69
N LEU A 45 2.91 2.42 2.70
CA LEU A 45 2.25 3.68 2.37
C LEU A 45 1.82 3.61 0.91
N LEU A 46 0.54 3.84 0.66
CA LEU A 46 -0.05 3.90 -0.67
C LEU A 46 -0.59 5.31 -0.93
N MET A 47 -0.32 5.82 -2.13
CA MET A 47 -0.80 7.12 -2.59
C MET A 47 -1.73 6.91 -3.78
N HIS A 48 -2.88 7.58 -3.74
CA HIS A 48 -3.95 7.41 -4.72
C HIS A 48 -4.40 8.77 -5.25
N GLY A 49 -4.90 8.81 -6.48
CA GLY A 49 -5.75 9.90 -6.95
C GLY A 49 -7.21 9.61 -6.61
N ASP A 50 -8.03 10.64 -6.37
CA ASP A 50 -9.45 10.47 -5.97
C ASP A 50 -10.27 9.67 -6.98
N ALA A 51 -10.17 9.98 -8.28
CA ALA A 51 -10.90 9.25 -9.31
C ALA A 51 -10.46 7.78 -9.43
N ALA A 52 -9.17 7.50 -9.32
CA ALA A 52 -8.64 6.14 -9.43
C ALA A 52 -8.98 5.29 -8.20
N PHE A 53 -8.88 5.86 -7.00
CA PHE A 53 -9.22 5.21 -5.74
C PHE A 53 -10.67 4.70 -5.74
N ALA A 54 -11.61 5.51 -6.24
CA ALA A 54 -13.01 5.13 -6.33
C ALA A 54 -13.32 4.23 -7.55
N GLY A 55 -12.56 4.35 -8.63
CA GLY A 55 -12.87 3.71 -9.92
C GLY A 55 -12.19 2.37 -10.18
N GLN A 56 -11.07 2.05 -9.52
CA GLN A 56 -10.33 0.83 -9.77
C GLN A 56 -10.69 -0.27 -8.77
N GLY A 57 -11.26 -1.38 -9.26
CA GLY A 57 -11.68 -2.51 -8.41
C GLY A 57 -10.55 -3.14 -7.60
N ILE A 58 -9.30 -3.04 -8.06
CA ILE A 58 -8.12 -3.57 -7.36
C ILE A 58 -7.92 -2.93 -5.97
N VAL A 59 -8.41 -1.70 -5.77
CA VAL A 59 -8.39 -1.03 -4.47
C VAL A 59 -9.30 -1.78 -3.49
N ALA A 60 -10.52 -2.11 -3.90
CA ALA A 60 -11.45 -2.88 -3.08
C ALA A 60 -10.93 -4.31 -2.81
N GLU A 61 -10.30 -4.95 -3.79
CA GLU A 61 -9.64 -6.25 -3.61
C GLU A 61 -8.52 -6.19 -2.55
N CYS A 62 -7.71 -5.13 -2.55
CA CYS A 62 -6.68 -4.90 -1.54
C CYS A 62 -7.28 -4.72 -0.14
N PHE A 63 -8.37 -3.96 -0.01
CA PHE A 63 -9.08 -3.83 1.27
C PHE A 63 -9.69 -5.15 1.74
N ASN A 64 -10.23 -5.96 0.84
CA ASN A 64 -10.75 -7.30 1.18
C ASN A 64 -9.65 -8.20 1.77
N MET A 65 -8.41 -8.05 1.30
CA MET A 65 -7.26 -8.81 1.80
C MET A 65 -6.67 -8.29 3.12
N MET A 66 -7.04 -7.09 3.57
CA MET A 66 -6.31 -6.38 4.64
C MET A 66 -6.26 -7.11 6.00
N LYS A 67 -7.23 -7.98 6.28
CA LYS A 67 -7.33 -8.76 7.54
C LYS A 67 -7.12 -10.27 7.35
N LEU A 68 -6.80 -10.74 6.14
CA LEU A 68 -6.56 -12.16 5.91
C LEU A 68 -5.13 -12.53 6.36
N ASP A 69 -4.96 -13.61 7.11
CA ASP A 69 -3.68 -13.99 7.73
C ASP A 69 -2.51 -14.09 6.73
N GLY A 70 -2.79 -14.59 5.52
CA GLY A 70 -1.80 -14.70 4.45
C GLY A 70 -1.33 -13.35 3.89
N TYR A 71 -2.16 -12.31 4.01
CA TYR A 71 -2.01 -11.05 3.26
C TYR A 71 -1.83 -9.83 4.16
N THR A 72 -2.30 -9.89 5.41
CA THR A 72 -2.31 -8.74 6.30
C THR A 72 -0.90 -8.25 6.62
N VAL A 73 -0.74 -6.93 6.48
CA VAL A 73 0.49 -6.17 6.73
C VAL A 73 0.40 -5.33 8.01
N GLY A 74 -0.64 -5.53 8.83
CA GLY A 74 -0.80 -4.80 10.10
C GLY A 74 -1.46 -3.42 9.94
N GLY A 75 -1.89 -3.09 8.73
CA GLY A 75 -2.44 -1.79 8.36
C GLY A 75 -1.58 -1.11 7.30
N THR A 76 -2.20 -0.21 6.55
CA THR A 76 -1.57 0.54 5.47
C THR A 76 -1.94 2.00 5.64
N LEU A 77 -0.96 2.91 5.48
CA LEU A 77 -1.25 4.34 5.42
C LEU A 77 -1.67 4.70 3.99
N HIS A 78 -2.91 5.11 3.82
CA HIS A 78 -3.45 5.56 2.53
C HIS A 78 -3.49 7.09 2.48
N VAL A 79 -2.88 7.66 1.45
CA VAL A 79 -2.93 9.10 1.17
C VAL A 79 -3.69 9.30 -0.13
N ILE A 80 -4.90 9.84 -0.03
CA ILE A 80 -5.72 10.17 -1.19
C ILE A 80 -5.45 11.64 -1.53
N VAL A 81 -4.78 11.88 -2.65
CA VAL A 81 -4.60 13.22 -3.19
C VAL A 81 -5.88 13.58 -3.95
N ASN A 82 -6.85 14.10 -3.19
CA ASN A 82 -8.14 14.49 -3.73
C ASN A 82 -8.09 15.91 -4.29
N ASN A 83 -7.86 16.00 -5.60
CA ASN A 83 -7.87 17.27 -6.32
C ASN A 83 -9.25 17.59 -6.94
N GLN A 84 -10.26 16.76 -6.64
CA GLN A 84 -11.65 16.88 -7.08
C GLN A 84 -11.85 16.72 -8.60
N ILE A 85 -10.90 16.12 -9.33
CA ILE A 85 -11.01 15.92 -10.78
C ILE A 85 -10.24 14.68 -11.28
N GLY A 86 -10.90 13.90 -12.14
CA GLY A 86 -10.27 12.80 -12.88
C GLY A 86 -10.07 13.20 -14.34
N PHE A 87 -8.95 13.85 -14.67
CA PHE A 87 -8.63 14.36 -16.01
C PHE A 87 -9.51 15.53 -16.49
N THR A 88 -10.77 15.31 -16.84
CA THR A 88 -11.74 16.35 -17.30
C THR A 88 -12.93 16.44 -16.38
#